data_AF-A0A4R2PH56-F1
#
_entry.id   AF-A0A4R2PH56-F1
#
_cell.length_a   1.000
_cell.length_b   1.000
_cell.length_c   1.000
_cell.angle_alpha   90.00
_cell.angle_beta   90.00
_cell.angle_gamma   90.00
#
_symmetry.space_group_name_H-M   'P 1'
#
loop_
_entity.id
_entity.type
_entity.pdbx_description
1 polymer ?
#
loop_
_entity_poly.entity_id
_entity_poly.type
_entity_poly.pdbx_seq_one_letter_code
_entity_poly.pdbx_strand_id
1 'polypeptide(L)'
;MEASVARFAAMGTRVELHLFGRDAPDALAAARAAVEAVEDALTVRRESPAVVLNRVLAVGGAAVVADPLLWEALLAVNAMWRATGGLFDPGVGGGGPARRWRDVIPASHKPVPRRTPGPSWEGFSDSCEASPNWTPASAGVEREGEETISRQRSSSGDVGGVASSPHPPSLLGPGLRRGTSARGADDTAPLPNWSALTIDRAARRVAAAHPLALDFGGFGKGYALDRAAAVLRAAGVTSAFLSAGESSIAVIGEHPLGGAWPLAIPHPEIDGVWLTELELSDASLSVSSTVGAGAAKPGRAAMVRPTDGAIVTRPATAVAVATTGAEAEALSTALLVADAPALARLRAAAPDRRFLFSHDAPTRADRPMELTA
;
A
#
# COMPACT_ATOMS: atom_id res chain seq x y z
N MET A 1 17.77 -25.53 1.17
CA MET A 1 18.03 -24.70 -0.02
C MET A 1 18.28 -23.30 0.47
N GLU A 2 19.43 -22.71 0.12
CA GLU A 2 19.71 -21.32 0.46
C GLU A 2 19.04 -20.40 -0.57
N ALA A 3 18.35 -19.36 -0.11
CA ALA A 3 17.68 -18.40 -0.96
C ALA A 3 18.59 -17.19 -1.19
N SER A 4 18.72 -16.74 -2.43
CA SER A 4 19.36 -15.45 -2.71
C SER A 4 18.34 -14.35 -2.44
N VAL A 5 18.69 -13.40 -1.57
CA VAL A 5 17.74 -12.38 -1.09
C VAL A 5 18.27 -10.97 -1.33
N ALA A 6 17.43 -10.11 -1.93
CA ALA A 6 17.63 -8.66 -1.92
C ALA A 6 16.60 -7.99 -1.01
N ARG A 7 17.06 -7.13 -0.10
CA ARG A 7 16.22 -6.31 0.77
C ARG A 7 16.59 -4.85 0.62
N PHE A 8 15.60 -3.99 0.34
CA PHE A 8 15.83 -2.57 0.11
C PHE A 8 14.56 -1.76 0.36
N ALA A 9 14.70 -0.44 0.52
CA ALA A 9 13.57 0.47 0.65
C ALA A 9 13.22 1.10 -0.70
N ALA A 10 11.96 0.97 -1.10
CA ALA A 10 11.36 1.59 -2.28
C ALA A 10 9.83 1.67 -2.11
N MET A 11 9.16 2.53 -2.87
CA MET A 11 7.71 2.71 -2.87
C MET A 11 7.14 3.06 -1.48
N GLY A 12 7.95 3.71 -0.63
CA GLY A 12 7.60 4.03 0.76
C GLY A 12 7.41 2.81 1.68
N THR A 13 8.05 1.68 1.34
CA THR A 13 7.99 0.44 2.12
C THR A 13 9.29 -0.39 1.99
N ARG A 14 9.36 -1.51 2.72
CA ARG A 14 10.43 -2.51 2.58
C ARG A 14 10.06 -3.43 1.42
N VAL A 15 10.99 -3.62 0.50
CA VAL A 15 10.85 -4.57 -0.61
C VAL A 15 11.81 -5.73 -0.36
N GLU A 16 11.31 -6.95 -0.53
CA GLU A 16 12.09 -8.17 -0.44
C GLU A 16 11.89 -9.04 -1.68
N LEU A 17 12.99 -9.49 -2.26
CA LEU A 17 13.01 -10.40 -3.41
C LEU A 17 13.77 -11.65 -2.99
N HIS A 18 13.08 -12.78 -2.91
CA HIS A 18 13.64 -14.07 -2.52
C HIS A 18 13.63 -15.00 -3.73
N LEU A 19 14.82 -15.45 -4.16
CA LEU A 19 14.98 -16.39 -5.27
C LEU A 19 15.39 -17.74 -4.71
N PHE A 20 14.81 -18.82 -5.25
CA PHE A 20 15.07 -20.18 -4.81
C PHE A 20 15.62 -21.04 -5.95
N GLY A 21 16.48 -22.00 -5.62
CA GLY A 21 17.02 -22.98 -6.55
C GLY A 21 18.16 -22.49 -7.46
N ARG A 22 18.46 -21.18 -7.47
CA ARG A 22 19.59 -20.61 -8.21
C ARG A 22 20.11 -19.34 -7.53
N ASP A 23 21.42 -19.25 -7.36
CA ASP A 23 22.05 -17.97 -7.06
C ASP A 23 22.21 -17.13 -8.33
N ALA A 24 21.59 -15.95 -8.34
CA ALA A 24 21.52 -15.07 -9.50
C ALA A 24 21.60 -13.59 -9.07
N PRO A 25 22.76 -13.13 -8.56
CA PRO A 25 22.93 -11.77 -8.02
C PRO A 25 22.63 -10.69 -9.07
N ASP A 26 22.99 -10.92 -10.33
CA ASP A 26 22.70 -9.98 -11.43
C ASP A 26 21.20 -9.87 -11.70
N ALA A 27 20.46 -10.98 -11.61
CA ALA A 27 19.00 -10.98 -11.77
C ALA A 27 18.32 -10.24 -10.62
N LEU A 28 18.80 -10.43 -9.39
CA LEU A 28 18.35 -9.68 -8.21
C LEU A 28 18.62 -8.18 -8.34
N ALA A 29 19.83 -7.81 -8.78
CA ALA A 29 20.20 -6.42 -9.01
C ALA A 29 19.33 -5.77 -10.10
N ALA A 30 19.09 -6.47 -11.21
CA ALA A 30 18.23 -6.01 -12.28
C ALA A 30 16.76 -5.90 -11.85
N ALA A 31 16.25 -6.85 -11.07
CA ALA A 31 14.89 -6.82 -10.53
C ALA A 31 14.70 -5.66 -9.54
N ARG A 32 15.68 -5.43 -8.66
CA ARG A 32 15.72 -4.24 -7.80
C ARG A 32 15.70 -2.95 -8.61
N ALA A 33 16.55 -2.84 -9.64
CA ALA A 33 16.59 -1.66 -10.50
C ALA A 33 15.25 -1.42 -11.21
N ALA A 34 14.52 -2.47 -11.58
CA ALA A 34 13.19 -2.36 -12.15
C ALA A 34 12.16 -1.78 -11.15
N VAL A 35 12.22 -2.19 -9.87
CA VAL A 35 11.37 -1.62 -8.81
C VAL A 35 11.69 -0.14 -8.59
N GLU A 36 12.98 0.20 -8.50
CA GLU A 36 13.42 1.59 -8.29
C GLU A 36 13.04 2.49 -9.47
N ALA A 37 13.13 1.99 -10.71
CA ALA A 37 12.70 2.71 -11.90
C ALA A 37 11.19 3.00 -11.91
N VAL A 38 10.37 2.07 -11.40
CA VAL A 38 8.93 2.31 -11.23
C VAL A 38 8.68 3.40 -10.17
N GLU A 39 9.42 3.39 -9.05
CA GLU A 39 9.32 4.48 -8.06
C GLU A 39 9.67 5.83 -8.68
N ASP A 40 10.78 5.90 -9.41
CA ASP A 40 11.27 7.13 -10.03
C ASP A 40 10.31 7.66 -11.10
N ALA A 41 9.59 6.78 -11.80
CA ALA A 41 8.59 7.19 -12.79
C ALA A 41 7.27 7.68 -12.15
N LEU A 42 6.79 6.98 -11.10
CA LEU A 42 5.41 7.10 -10.61
C LEU A 42 5.26 7.90 -9.31
N THR A 43 6.34 8.15 -8.57
CA THR A 43 6.24 8.85 -7.28
C THR A 43 5.72 10.26 -7.43
N VAL A 44 4.78 10.66 -6.58
CA VAL A 44 4.26 12.04 -6.52
C VAL A 44 4.88 12.85 -5.36
N ARG A 45 5.84 12.27 -4.65
CA ARG A 45 6.45 12.87 -3.43
C ARG A 45 7.77 13.60 -3.68
N ARG A 46 8.37 13.41 -4.86
CA ARG A 46 9.59 14.07 -5.34
C ARG A 46 9.47 14.30 -6.84
N GLU A 47 10.35 15.11 -7.42
CA GLU A 47 10.36 15.36 -8.87
C GLU A 47 10.44 14.04 -9.64
N SER A 48 9.51 13.85 -10.58
CA SER A 48 9.33 12.62 -11.36
C SER A 48 8.54 12.92 -12.64
N PRO A 49 8.53 11.99 -13.62
CA PRO A 49 7.60 12.05 -14.75
C PRO A 49 6.14 12.23 -14.33
N ALA A 50 5.68 11.52 -13.29
CA ALA A 50 4.31 11.65 -12.78
C ALA A 50 4.01 13.06 -12.23
N VAL A 51 4.96 13.67 -11.50
CA VAL A 51 4.82 15.05 -11.01
C VAL A 51 4.74 16.05 -12.17
N VAL A 52 5.56 15.87 -13.21
CA VAL A 52 5.53 16.72 -14.41
C VAL A 52 4.17 16.61 -15.11
N LEU A 53 3.65 15.39 -15.29
CA LEU A 53 2.33 15.18 -15.85
C LEU A 53 1.24 15.84 -14.99
N ASN A 54 1.27 15.63 -13.67
CA ASN A 54 0.30 16.24 -12.75
C ASN A 54 0.28 17.76 -12.79
N ARG A 55 1.43 18.43 -12.99
CA ARG A 55 1.45 19.91 -13.16
C ARG A 55 0.63 20.36 -14.38
N VAL A 56 0.66 19.59 -15.46
CA VAL A 56 -0.09 19.89 -16.69
C VAL A 56 -1.58 19.56 -16.51
N LEU A 57 -1.90 18.40 -15.93
CA LEU A 57 -3.28 17.98 -15.72
C LEU A 57 -4.01 18.85 -14.67
N ALA A 58 -3.28 19.38 -13.68
CA ALA A 58 -3.84 20.23 -12.62
C ALA A 58 -4.45 21.54 -13.14
N VAL A 59 -4.14 21.94 -14.38
CA VAL A 59 -4.72 23.11 -15.04
C VAL A 59 -5.61 22.74 -16.24
N GLY A 60 -6.00 21.46 -16.38
CA GLY A 60 -6.79 20.97 -17.52
C GLY A 60 -6.00 20.94 -18.83
N GLY A 61 -4.69 20.73 -18.75
CA GLY A 61 -3.80 20.72 -19.90
C GLY A 61 -3.67 19.35 -20.57
N ALA A 62 -2.76 19.29 -21.55
CA ALA A 62 -2.38 18.06 -22.25
C ALA A 62 -0.86 17.97 -22.42
N ALA A 63 -0.32 16.76 -22.28
CA ALA A 63 1.11 16.50 -22.38
C ALA A 63 1.39 15.23 -23.19
N VAL A 64 2.50 15.23 -23.93
CA VAL A 64 3.09 14.01 -24.46
C VAL A 64 3.86 13.33 -23.33
N VAL A 65 3.60 12.04 -23.11
CA VAL A 65 4.23 11.25 -22.06
C VAL A 65 5.45 10.54 -22.65
N ALA A 66 6.60 11.21 -22.55
CA ALA A 66 7.87 10.70 -23.09
C ALA A 66 8.39 9.49 -22.31
N ASP A 67 8.25 9.50 -20.98
CA ASP A 67 8.70 8.42 -20.12
C ASP A 67 7.94 7.11 -20.42
N PRO A 68 8.63 6.01 -20.77
CA PRO A 68 7.98 4.76 -21.16
C PRO A 68 7.29 4.07 -19.99
N LEU A 69 7.86 4.11 -18.77
CA LEU A 69 7.27 3.44 -17.61
C LEU A 69 5.99 4.12 -17.16
N LEU A 70 5.97 5.45 -17.11
CA LEU A 70 4.75 6.21 -16.85
C LEU A 70 3.71 5.97 -17.93
N TRP A 71 4.11 5.93 -19.20
CA TRP A 71 3.19 5.65 -20.30
C TRP A 71 2.55 4.27 -20.18
N GLU A 72 3.34 3.22 -19.97
CA GLU A 72 2.85 1.86 -19.74
C GLU A 72 1.93 1.78 -18.51
N ALA A 73 2.29 2.45 -17.42
CA ALA A 73 1.48 2.51 -16.20
C ALA A 73 0.12 3.19 -16.46
N LEU A 74 0.06 4.28 -17.21
CA LEU A 74 -1.21 4.95 -17.55
C LEU A 74 -2.12 4.06 -18.39
N LEU A 75 -1.56 3.25 -19.30
CA LEU A 75 -2.33 2.28 -20.08
C LEU A 75 -2.87 1.14 -19.20
N ALA A 76 -2.04 0.61 -18.30
CA ALA A 76 -2.43 -0.41 -17.34
C ALA A 76 -3.51 0.09 -16.38
N VAL A 77 -3.34 1.29 -15.83
CA VAL A 77 -4.36 1.96 -15.00
C VAL A 77 -5.66 2.15 -15.77
N ASN A 78 -5.63 2.63 -17.01
CA ASN A 78 -6.85 2.78 -17.80
C ASN A 78 -7.56 1.43 -18.04
N ALA A 79 -6.82 0.33 -18.21
CA ALA A 79 -7.41 -1.00 -18.29
C ALA A 79 -8.08 -1.39 -16.97
N MET A 80 -7.44 -1.14 -15.83
CA MET A 80 -7.97 -1.45 -14.49
C MET A 80 -9.16 -0.57 -14.10
N TRP A 81 -9.12 0.72 -14.41
CA TRP A 81 -10.25 1.62 -14.24
C TRP A 81 -11.47 1.08 -15.00
N ARG A 82 -11.31 0.63 -16.25
CA ARG A 82 -12.40 0.01 -17.02
C ARG A 82 -12.86 -1.32 -16.43
N ALA A 83 -11.93 -2.21 -16.07
CA ALA A 83 -12.24 -3.53 -15.53
C ALA A 83 -12.99 -3.48 -14.19
N THR A 84 -12.74 -2.45 -13.39
CA THR A 84 -13.40 -2.23 -12.09
C THR A 84 -14.65 -1.35 -12.20
N GLY A 85 -15.04 -0.93 -13.41
CA GLY A 85 -16.18 -0.01 -13.60
C GLY A 85 -15.97 1.36 -12.96
N GLY A 86 -14.72 1.81 -12.88
CA GLY A 86 -14.30 3.08 -12.29
C GLY A 86 -14.14 3.07 -10.78
N LEU A 87 -14.24 1.91 -10.11
CA LEU A 87 -14.06 1.81 -8.66
C LEU A 87 -12.60 1.94 -8.22
N PHE A 88 -11.66 1.49 -9.05
CA PHE A 88 -10.26 1.87 -8.91
C PHE A 88 -10.00 3.12 -9.76
N ASP A 89 -9.79 4.26 -9.12
CA ASP A 89 -9.63 5.55 -9.80
C ASP A 89 -8.45 6.36 -9.20
N PRO A 90 -7.29 6.38 -9.87
CA PRO A 90 -6.14 7.19 -9.48
C PRO A 90 -6.33 8.70 -9.54
N GLY A 91 -7.39 9.19 -10.18
CA GLY A 91 -7.76 10.61 -10.19
C GLY A 91 -8.53 11.04 -8.95
N VAL A 92 -9.16 10.10 -8.25
CA VAL A 92 -9.94 10.34 -7.04
C VAL A 92 -9.01 10.39 -5.82
N GLY A 93 -9.21 11.38 -4.96
CA GLY A 93 -8.36 11.59 -3.76
C GLY A 93 -7.01 12.26 -4.06
N GLY A 94 -6.60 12.29 -5.33
CA GLY A 94 -5.43 13.02 -5.82
C GLY A 94 -5.51 14.52 -5.58
N GLY A 95 -6.69 15.11 -5.37
CA GLY A 95 -6.81 16.50 -4.97
C GLY A 95 -8.25 16.97 -4.95
N GLY A 96 -8.82 17.09 -3.75
CA GLY A 96 -9.96 17.99 -3.55
C GLY A 96 -9.60 19.43 -3.98
N PRO A 97 -10.61 20.23 -4.33
CA PRO A 97 -10.57 21.30 -5.34
C PRO A 97 -9.39 22.24 -5.13
N ALA A 98 -8.40 22.21 -6.04
CA ALA A 98 -7.35 23.23 -6.27
C ALA A 98 -6.59 23.81 -5.05
N ARG A 99 -6.81 23.30 -3.84
CA ARG A 99 -6.33 23.89 -2.57
C ARG A 99 -5.30 23.01 -1.89
N ARG A 100 -5.30 21.69 -2.09
CA ARG A 100 -4.29 20.82 -1.45
C ARG A 100 -2.94 20.76 -2.18
N TRP A 101 -2.87 20.97 -3.50
CA TRP A 101 -1.57 20.93 -4.19
C TRP A 101 -0.71 22.19 -3.96
N ARG A 102 -1.33 23.33 -3.63
CA ARG A 102 -0.58 24.55 -3.24
C ARG A 102 0.12 24.42 -1.89
N ASP A 103 -0.40 23.57 -1.00
CA ASP A 103 0.10 23.43 0.38
C ASP A 103 0.90 22.13 0.64
N VAL A 104 0.93 21.20 -0.32
CA VAL A 104 1.68 19.92 -0.21
C VAL A 104 3.12 20.02 -0.75
N ILE A 105 3.56 21.20 -1.19
CA ILE A 105 4.99 21.53 -1.29
C ILE A 105 5.29 22.52 -0.15
N PRO A 106 5.79 22.07 1.02
CA PRO A 106 6.32 23.00 2.00
C PRO A 106 7.47 23.77 1.33
N ALA A 107 7.45 25.10 1.39
CA ALA A 107 8.53 25.98 0.91
C ALA A 107 9.88 25.78 1.66
N SER A 108 10.02 24.72 2.44
CA SER A 108 11.23 24.35 3.15
C SER A 108 11.23 22.84 3.43
N HIS A 109 11.64 22.03 2.47
CA HIS A 109 12.22 20.73 2.76
C HIS A 109 13.63 20.72 2.17
N LYS A 110 14.61 20.36 3.00
CA LYS A 110 15.97 20.11 2.53
C LYS A 110 15.87 19.13 1.35
N PRO A 111 16.57 19.37 0.24
CA PRO A 111 16.55 18.45 -0.90
C PRO A 111 16.93 17.06 -0.40
N VAL A 112 16.06 16.08 -0.62
CA VAL A 112 16.46 14.67 -0.51
C VAL A 112 17.49 14.48 -1.64
N PRO A 113 18.75 14.18 -1.32
CA PRO A 113 19.80 14.11 -2.32
C PRO A 113 19.44 13.06 -3.38
N ARG A 114 19.84 13.31 -4.64
CA ARG A 114 19.84 12.28 -5.68
C ARG A 114 20.53 11.04 -5.11
N ARG A 115 19.89 9.87 -5.18
CA ARG A 115 20.49 8.61 -4.71
C ARG A 115 21.76 8.37 -5.53
N THR A 116 22.92 8.51 -4.89
CA THR A 116 24.12 7.77 -5.26
C THR A 116 23.92 6.30 -4.85
N PRO A 117 24.47 5.33 -5.59
CA PRO A 117 24.48 3.94 -5.14
C PRO A 117 25.29 3.88 -3.83
N GLY A 118 24.58 3.76 -2.70
CA GLY A 118 25.12 3.71 -1.34
C GLY A 118 24.81 2.37 -0.66
N PRO A 119 25.55 2.02 0.42
CA PRO A 119 25.69 0.65 0.90
C PRO A 119 24.43 0.09 1.57
N SER A 120 24.47 -1.22 1.83
CA SER A 120 23.50 -2.00 2.59
C SER A 120 23.10 -1.34 3.93
N TRP A 121 21.88 -1.67 4.35
CA TRP A 121 21.04 -1.19 5.46
C TRP A 121 21.65 -1.07 6.90
N GLU A 122 22.94 -0.82 7.07
CA GLU A 122 23.51 -0.57 8.40
C GLU A 122 23.37 0.91 8.77
N GLY A 123 22.24 1.33 9.36
CA GLY A 123 22.16 2.65 10.01
C GLY A 123 20.84 3.42 10.00
N PHE A 124 19.69 2.79 9.78
CA PHE A 124 18.39 3.43 10.04
C PHE A 124 17.79 2.87 11.32
N SER A 125 17.54 3.75 12.31
CA SER A 125 16.98 3.41 13.61
C SER A 125 15.53 2.92 13.51
N ASP A 126 15.21 1.89 14.30
CA ASP A 126 13.90 1.27 14.53
C ASP A 126 12.80 2.27 14.87
N SER A 127 12.20 2.90 13.86
CA SER A 127 10.99 3.71 14.02
C SER A 127 9.95 3.43 12.93
N CYS A 128 10.18 2.36 12.17
CA CYS A 128 9.20 1.75 11.27
C CYS A 128 9.21 0.26 11.58
N GLU A 129 8.57 -0.09 12.70
CA GLU A 129 8.41 -1.47 13.15
C GLU A 129 7.72 -2.28 12.03
N ALA A 130 8.45 -3.24 11.50
CA ALA A 130 7.87 -4.38 10.81
C ALA A 130 7.26 -5.28 11.88
N SER A 131 6.04 -5.78 11.66
CA SER A 131 5.53 -6.85 12.51
C SER A 131 6.33 -8.13 12.23
N PRO A 132 6.73 -8.91 13.26
CA PRO A 132 7.53 -10.13 13.10
C PRO A 132 6.79 -11.30 12.41
N ASN A 133 5.55 -11.10 11.93
CA ASN A 133 4.63 -12.17 11.56
C ASN A 133 4.67 -12.58 10.07
N TRP A 134 5.57 -12.01 9.26
CA TRP A 134 5.74 -12.38 7.85
C TRP A 134 7.08 -13.05 7.62
N THR A 135 7.20 -14.29 8.06
CA THR A 135 8.25 -15.22 7.65
C THR A 135 7.59 -16.39 6.90
N PRO A 136 8.18 -16.88 5.80
CA PRO A 136 7.84 -18.21 5.31
C PRO A 136 8.07 -19.19 6.46
N ALA A 137 7.12 -20.10 6.71
CA ALA A 137 7.27 -21.12 7.73
C ALA A 137 8.56 -21.93 7.46
N SER A 138 9.62 -21.65 8.23
CA SER A 138 10.85 -22.43 8.19
C SER A 138 10.61 -23.73 8.96
N ALA A 139 10.69 -24.86 8.26
CA ALA A 139 10.69 -26.19 8.88
C ALA A 139 11.83 -26.30 9.91
N GLY A 140 11.47 -26.29 11.19
CA GLY A 140 12.39 -26.39 12.32
C GLY A 140 12.66 -27.85 12.67
N VAL A 141 13.93 -28.24 12.59
CA VAL A 141 14.45 -29.48 13.19
C VAL A 141 14.55 -29.26 14.70
N GLU A 142 13.84 -30.07 15.48
CA GLU A 142 13.88 -30.08 16.94
C GLU A 142 15.27 -30.40 17.48
N ARG A 143 15.67 -29.69 18.55
CA ARG A 143 16.54 -30.25 19.58
C ARG A 143 15.97 -29.90 20.94
N GLU A 144 15.58 -30.95 21.65
CA GLU A 144 15.16 -30.96 23.05
C GLU A 144 16.27 -30.47 23.98
N GLY A 145 15.87 -29.88 25.12
CA GLY A 145 16.78 -29.44 26.18
C GLY A 145 16.06 -28.76 27.34
N GLU A 146 15.43 -29.59 28.18
CA GLU A 146 15.15 -29.54 29.62
C GLU A 146 15.13 -28.20 30.42
N GLU A 147 14.02 -28.05 31.18
CA GLU A 147 13.84 -27.55 32.56
C GLU A 147 14.81 -26.48 33.13
N THR A 148 14.35 -25.43 33.84
CA THR A 148 13.86 -25.56 35.22
C THR A 148 13.22 -24.25 35.73
N ILE A 149 12.23 -24.41 36.59
CA ILE A 149 11.45 -23.45 37.38
C ILE A 149 12.30 -22.58 38.33
N SER A 150 11.96 -21.29 38.48
CA SER A 150 11.97 -20.63 39.80
C SER A 150 11.02 -19.43 39.90
N ARG A 151 10.04 -19.55 40.81
CA ARG A 151 9.24 -18.45 41.36
C ARG A 151 10.07 -17.62 42.34
N GLN A 152 9.85 -16.31 42.40
CA GLN A 152 9.89 -15.58 43.66
C GLN A 152 9.02 -14.31 43.64
N ARG A 153 8.15 -14.20 44.66
CA ARG A 153 7.39 -13.01 45.07
C ARG A 153 8.09 -12.39 46.27
N SER A 154 8.02 -11.06 46.43
CA SER A 154 7.80 -10.30 47.69
C SER A 154 7.96 -8.79 47.37
N SER A 155 6.90 -7.98 47.47
CA SER A 155 6.47 -7.16 48.64
C SER A 155 7.42 -5.96 48.88
N SER A 156 7.04 -4.69 48.85
CA SER A 156 5.99 -3.92 49.55
C SER A 156 6.70 -2.71 50.18
N GLY A 157 6.16 -1.50 50.07
CA GLY A 157 6.72 -0.32 50.73
C GLY A 157 5.97 0.95 50.37
N ASP A 158 4.87 1.19 51.08
CA ASP A 158 4.12 2.44 51.15
C ASP A 158 4.93 3.55 51.88
N VAL A 159 4.61 4.83 51.65
CA VAL A 159 4.19 5.86 52.65
C VAL A 159 4.33 7.29 52.04
N GLY A 160 3.18 7.91 51.75
CA GLY A 160 2.70 9.22 52.27
C GLY A 160 3.37 10.57 51.97
N GLY A 161 2.53 11.62 51.72
CA GLY A 161 2.72 12.93 52.37
C GLY A 161 2.71 14.25 51.56
N VAL A 162 1.53 14.70 51.12
CA VAL A 162 0.89 16.05 51.03
C VAL A 162 1.69 17.39 51.25
N ALA A 163 1.24 18.42 50.47
CA ALA A 163 1.13 19.89 50.72
C ALA A 163 2.27 20.83 50.26
N SER A 164 2.13 22.08 49.78
CA SER A 164 1.05 22.96 49.23
C SER A 164 1.64 24.36 48.92
N SER A 165 1.18 25.04 47.84
CA SER A 165 1.01 26.53 47.66
C SER A 165 2.24 27.48 47.45
N PRO A 166 2.07 28.77 47.01
CA PRO A 166 1.25 29.33 45.90
C PRO A 166 1.81 30.60 45.13
N HIS A 167 1.18 30.95 43.98
CA HIS A 167 0.80 32.31 43.44
C HIS A 167 1.82 33.36 42.87
N PRO A 168 1.44 34.43 42.08
CA PRO A 168 0.12 34.91 41.56
C PRO A 168 0.13 35.38 40.03
N PRO A 169 -0.67 36.36 39.50
CA PRO A 169 -1.65 36.11 38.42
C PRO A 169 -1.54 37.05 37.17
N SER A 170 -2.39 36.86 36.16
CA SER A 170 -2.69 37.92 35.17
C SER A 170 -4.12 37.77 34.61
N LEU A 171 -4.95 38.78 34.89
CA LEU A 171 -6.29 39.01 34.34
C LEU A 171 -6.20 40.06 33.21
N LEU A 172 -7.01 39.91 32.16
CA LEU A 172 -7.58 40.90 31.21
C LEU A 172 -8.12 40.05 30.04
N GLY A 173 -9.42 39.87 29.78
CA GLY A 173 -10.46 40.86 29.44
C GLY A 173 -11.19 40.34 28.17
N PRO A 174 -12.47 40.67 27.93
CA PRO A 174 -13.40 39.76 27.24
C PRO A 174 -13.65 40.06 25.76
N GLY A 175 -14.12 39.04 25.04
CA GLY A 175 -15.14 39.18 24.00
C GLY A 175 -14.70 39.60 22.60
N LEU A 176 -14.60 38.61 21.70
CA LEU A 176 -15.08 38.78 20.33
C LEU A 176 -15.58 37.43 19.81
N ARG A 177 -16.90 37.20 19.91
CA ARG A 177 -17.56 36.18 19.10
C ARG A 177 -17.33 36.55 17.63
N ARG A 178 -16.44 35.85 16.94
CA ARG A 178 -16.42 35.91 15.48
C ARG A 178 -17.68 35.22 14.99
N GLY A 179 -18.56 36.03 14.41
CA GLY A 179 -19.77 35.58 13.75
C GLY A 179 -19.46 34.44 12.79
N THR A 180 -20.25 33.39 12.92
CA THR A 180 -20.48 32.37 11.92
C THR A 180 -20.89 33.05 10.61
N SER A 181 -19.96 33.24 9.68
CA SER A 181 -20.35 33.38 8.27
C SER A 181 -20.52 31.97 7.72
N ALA A 182 -21.72 31.42 7.91
CA ALA A 182 -22.23 30.39 7.02
C ALA A 182 -22.29 31.01 5.62
N ARG A 183 -21.27 30.73 4.81
CA ARG A 183 -21.38 30.83 3.35
C ARG A 183 -21.34 29.41 2.84
N GLY A 184 -22.53 28.87 2.62
CA GLY A 184 -22.72 27.72 1.76
C GLY A 184 -22.19 28.07 0.38
N ALA A 185 -21.16 27.33 -0.03
CA ALA A 185 -20.90 27.09 -1.43
C ALA A 185 -21.36 25.67 -1.68
N ASP A 186 -22.50 25.57 -2.35
CA ASP A 186 -22.96 24.39 -3.04
C ASP A 186 -21.94 24.10 -4.16
N ASP A 187 -20.87 23.37 -3.82
CA ASP A 187 -19.83 22.96 -4.77
C ASP A 187 -20.30 21.68 -5.46
N THR A 188 -21.26 21.84 -6.39
CA THR A 188 -21.87 20.77 -7.21
C THR A 188 -20.95 20.29 -8.33
N ALA A 189 -19.69 20.75 -8.38
CA ALA A 189 -18.73 20.28 -9.36
C ALA A 189 -18.47 18.78 -9.14
N PRO A 190 -18.63 17.93 -10.16
CA PRO A 190 -18.35 16.50 -10.04
C PRO A 190 -16.89 16.29 -9.62
N LEU A 191 -16.66 15.31 -8.75
CA LEU A 191 -15.32 15.00 -8.26
C LEU A 191 -14.35 14.76 -9.42
N PRO A 192 -13.16 15.39 -9.40
CA PRO A 192 -12.10 15.05 -10.34
C PRO A 192 -11.83 13.54 -10.30
N ASN A 193 -11.87 12.90 -11.46
CA ASN A 193 -11.72 11.46 -11.60
C ASN A 193 -11.12 11.10 -12.96
N TRP A 194 -10.77 9.84 -13.14
CA TRP A 194 -10.10 9.35 -14.34
C TRP A 194 -10.91 9.53 -15.63
N SER A 195 -12.24 9.63 -15.55
CA SER A 195 -13.08 9.82 -16.75
C SER A 195 -12.83 11.16 -17.46
N ALA A 196 -12.24 12.14 -16.76
CA ALA A 196 -11.81 13.40 -17.34
C ALA A 196 -10.55 13.26 -18.24
N LEU A 197 -9.89 12.10 -18.24
CA LEU A 197 -8.71 11.84 -19.05
C LEU A 197 -9.06 11.33 -20.45
N THR A 198 -8.40 11.91 -21.45
CA THR A 198 -8.28 11.34 -22.79
C THR A 198 -6.85 10.83 -22.99
N ILE A 199 -6.72 9.60 -23.49
CA ILE A 199 -5.43 8.97 -23.81
C ILE A 199 -5.38 8.69 -25.31
N ASP A 200 -4.57 9.47 -26.03
CA ASP A 200 -4.23 9.21 -27.42
C ASP A 200 -2.98 8.33 -27.48
N ARG A 201 -3.20 7.07 -27.87
CA ARG A 201 -2.12 6.07 -27.95
C ARG A 201 -1.13 6.33 -29.08
N ALA A 202 -1.59 6.84 -30.21
CA ALA A 202 -0.74 7.08 -31.37
C ALA A 202 0.22 8.24 -31.10
N ALA A 203 -0.28 9.31 -30.48
CA ALA A 203 0.52 10.48 -30.12
C ALA A 203 1.23 10.37 -28.76
N ARG A 204 1.02 9.26 -28.01
CA ARG A 204 1.42 9.12 -26.60
C ARG A 204 1.04 10.33 -25.75
N ARG A 205 -0.18 10.84 -25.96
CA ARG A 205 -0.64 12.10 -25.39
C ARG A 205 -1.77 11.86 -24.40
N VAL A 206 -1.69 12.52 -23.25
CA VAL A 206 -2.74 12.51 -22.23
C VAL A 206 -3.24 13.93 -22.02
N ALA A 207 -4.56 14.09 -21.92
CA ALA A 207 -5.22 15.37 -21.69
C ALA A 207 -6.28 15.23 -20.60
N ALA A 208 -6.43 16.24 -19.74
CA ALA A 208 -7.53 16.32 -18.79
C ALA A 208 -8.51 17.43 -19.22
N ALA A 209 -9.80 17.11 -19.30
CA ALA A 209 -10.83 18.11 -19.64
C ALA A 209 -11.01 19.18 -18.52
N HIS A 210 -10.72 18.81 -17.28
CA HIS A 210 -10.81 19.65 -16.08
C HIS A 210 -9.57 19.42 -15.20
N PRO A 211 -9.28 20.33 -14.24
CA PRO A 211 -8.20 20.13 -13.27
C PRO A 211 -8.22 18.74 -12.63
N LEU A 212 -7.13 18.00 -12.79
CA LEU A 212 -6.97 16.64 -12.29
C LEU A 212 -5.56 16.43 -11.76
N ALA A 213 -5.43 15.59 -10.73
CA ALA A 213 -4.14 15.09 -10.29
C ALA A 213 -4.24 13.60 -10.01
N LEU A 214 -3.19 12.87 -10.40
CA LEU A 214 -3.14 11.42 -10.32
C LEU A 214 -2.28 10.97 -9.14
N ASP A 215 -2.74 9.94 -8.44
CA ASP A 215 -1.98 9.22 -7.42
C ASP A 215 -1.95 7.71 -7.76
N PHE A 216 -0.74 7.16 -7.86
CA PHE A 216 -0.51 5.76 -8.18
C PHE A 216 -0.34 4.87 -6.93
N GLY A 217 -0.64 5.37 -5.72
CA GLY A 217 -0.40 4.65 -4.46
C GLY A 217 -1.13 3.31 -4.32
N GLY A 218 -2.30 3.14 -4.94
CA GLY A 218 -3.09 1.90 -4.95
C GLY A 218 -2.81 0.98 -6.16
N PHE A 219 -1.67 1.16 -6.83
CA PHE A 219 -1.28 0.41 -8.04
C PHE A 219 0.24 0.20 -8.14
N GLY A 220 1.01 1.19 -7.71
CA GLY A 220 2.44 1.30 -8.01
C GLY A 220 3.27 0.15 -7.45
N LYS A 221 2.97 -0.34 -6.25
CA LYS A 221 3.76 -1.45 -5.65
C LYS A 221 3.51 -2.74 -6.40
N GLY A 222 2.24 -3.05 -6.69
CA GLY A 222 1.87 -4.19 -7.51
C GLY A 222 2.55 -4.15 -8.87
N TYR A 223 2.50 -3.00 -9.55
CA TYR A 223 3.16 -2.79 -10.83
C TYR A 223 4.69 -2.92 -10.74
N ALA A 224 5.31 -2.44 -9.66
CA ALA A 224 6.74 -2.61 -9.45
C ALA A 224 7.15 -4.08 -9.29
N LEU A 225 6.35 -4.86 -8.55
CA LEU A 225 6.56 -6.31 -8.43
C LEU A 225 6.35 -7.02 -9.77
N ASP A 226 5.40 -6.58 -10.60
CA ASP A 226 5.23 -7.12 -11.95
C ASP A 226 6.48 -6.91 -12.82
N ARG A 227 7.08 -5.71 -12.76
CA ARG A 227 8.32 -5.41 -13.49
C ARG A 227 9.50 -6.24 -12.97
N ALA A 228 9.62 -6.40 -11.65
CA ALA A 228 10.64 -7.26 -11.06
C ALA A 228 10.47 -8.72 -11.49
N ALA A 229 9.25 -9.25 -11.40
CA ALA A 229 8.93 -10.62 -11.79
C ALA A 229 9.22 -10.88 -13.27
N ALA A 230 8.92 -9.93 -14.15
CA ALA A 230 9.25 -10.03 -15.57
C ALA A 230 10.77 -10.14 -15.82
N VAL A 231 11.57 -9.33 -15.12
CA VAL A 231 13.04 -9.41 -15.19
C VAL A 231 13.56 -10.76 -14.68
N LEU A 232 13.04 -11.23 -13.55
CA LEU A 232 13.44 -12.52 -12.98
C LEU A 232 13.08 -13.69 -13.91
N ARG A 233 11.86 -13.71 -14.46
CA ARG A 233 11.44 -14.72 -15.45
C ARG A 233 12.33 -14.70 -16.69
N ALA A 234 12.66 -13.51 -17.21
CA ALA A 234 13.57 -13.37 -18.36
C ALA A 234 14.99 -13.88 -18.06
N ALA A 235 15.43 -13.82 -16.80
CA ALA A 235 16.70 -14.40 -16.35
C ALA A 235 16.62 -15.93 -16.09
N GLY A 236 15.46 -16.55 -16.32
CA GLY A 236 15.23 -17.99 -16.12
C GLY A 236 14.95 -18.38 -14.67
N VAL A 237 14.54 -17.44 -13.81
CA VAL A 237 14.08 -17.76 -12.46
C VAL A 237 12.71 -18.42 -12.52
N THR A 238 12.59 -19.60 -11.90
CA THR A 238 11.35 -20.41 -11.89
C THR A 238 10.68 -20.52 -10.53
N SER A 239 11.35 -20.10 -9.45
CA SER A 239 10.78 -20.09 -8.09
C SER A 239 11.24 -18.84 -7.35
N ALA A 240 10.31 -17.94 -7.03
CA ALA A 240 10.61 -16.71 -6.29
C ALA A 240 9.41 -16.18 -5.51
N PHE A 241 9.70 -15.51 -4.40
CA PHE A 241 8.74 -14.76 -3.58
C PHE A 241 9.14 -13.30 -3.51
N LEU A 242 8.25 -12.41 -3.93
CA LEU A 242 8.47 -10.98 -3.99
C LEU A 242 7.44 -10.27 -3.11
N SER A 243 7.87 -9.35 -2.26
CA SER A 243 6.98 -8.53 -1.43
C SER A 243 7.36 -7.06 -1.45
N ALA A 244 6.34 -6.19 -1.40
CA ALA A 244 6.48 -4.75 -1.19
C ALA A 244 5.62 -4.35 0.02
N GLY A 245 6.24 -4.38 1.19
CA GLY A 245 5.57 -4.34 2.47
C GLY A 245 4.75 -5.60 2.72
N GLU A 246 3.73 -5.47 3.57
CA GLU A 246 2.85 -6.58 3.96
C GLU A 246 1.57 -6.65 3.11
N SER A 247 1.44 -5.78 2.11
CA SER A 247 0.18 -5.57 1.37
C SER A 247 0.21 -6.02 -0.08
N SER A 248 1.38 -6.36 -0.60
CA SER A 248 1.59 -6.54 -2.04
C SER A 248 2.62 -7.64 -2.23
N ILE A 249 2.19 -8.76 -2.78
CA ILE A 249 2.96 -9.99 -2.92
C ILE A 249 2.86 -10.49 -4.36
N ALA A 250 3.95 -11.01 -4.91
CA ALA A 250 3.96 -11.76 -6.17
C ALA A 250 4.83 -13.01 -6.02
N VAL A 251 4.37 -14.13 -6.58
CA VAL A 251 5.12 -15.38 -6.60
C VAL A 251 5.38 -15.82 -8.04
N ILE A 252 6.55 -16.43 -8.27
CA ILE A 252 6.94 -17.05 -9.53
C ILE A 252 7.00 -18.56 -9.29
N GLY A 253 6.30 -19.32 -10.12
CA GLY A 253 6.21 -20.78 -10.06
C GLY A 253 5.75 -21.31 -8.70
N GLU A 254 6.17 -22.54 -8.42
CA GLU A 254 5.85 -23.28 -7.20
C GLU A 254 6.79 -22.94 -6.04
N HIS A 255 6.32 -23.23 -4.83
CA HIS A 255 7.09 -23.16 -3.61
C HIS A 255 8.33 -24.10 -3.74
N PRO A 256 9.51 -23.74 -3.21
CA PRO A 256 10.73 -24.55 -3.35
C PRO A 256 10.63 -25.96 -2.77
N LEU A 257 9.66 -26.22 -1.88
CA LEU A 257 9.39 -27.57 -1.34
C LEU A 257 8.30 -28.33 -2.12
N GLY A 258 7.82 -27.77 -3.24
CA GLY A 258 6.74 -28.31 -4.07
C GLY A 258 5.40 -27.66 -3.78
N GLY A 259 4.52 -27.63 -4.78
CA GLY A 259 3.16 -27.15 -4.66
C GLY A 259 3.03 -25.62 -4.63
N ALA A 260 1.83 -25.14 -4.31
CA ALA A 260 1.56 -23.71 -4.24
C ALA A 260 2.20 -23.06 -3.00
N TRP A 261 2.39 -21.74 -3.05
CA TRP A 261 2.87 -20.92 -1.95
C TRP A 261 1.74 -20.71 -0.94
N PRO A 262 1.84 -21.25 0.29
CA PRO A 262 0.85 -20.99 1.33
C PRO A 262 1.06 -19.60 1.92
N LEU A 263 0.00 -18.79 1.97
CA LEU A 263 0.01 -17.45 2.56
C LEU A 263 -1.16 -17.29 3.51
N ALA A 264 -0.85 -16.89 4.74
CA ALA A 264 -1.84 -16.53 5.74
C ALA A 264 -1.98 -15.01 5.81
N ILE A 265 -3.21 -14.51 5.80
CA ILE A 265 -3.50 -13.07 5.87
C ILE A 265 -3.92 -12.72 7.30
N PRO A 266 -3.10 -11.98 8.06
CA PRO A 266 -3.39 -11.69 9.45
C PRO A 266 -4.54 -10.69 9.58
N HIS A 267 -5.25 -10.77 10.69
CA HIS A 267 -6.15 -9.71 11.12
C HIS A 267 -5.32 -8.45 11.44
N PRO A 268 -5.66 -7.26 10.91
CA PRO A 268 -4.81 -6.06 11.03
C PRO A 268 -4.74 -5.45 12.44
N GLU A 269 -5.62 -5.89 13.35
CA GLU A 269 -5.76 -5.34 14.72
C GLU A 269 -5.81 -6.40 15.83
N ILE A 270 -5.80 -7.69 15.48
CA ILE A 270 -5.92 -8.78 16.46
C ILE A 270 -4.78 -9.76 16.21
N ASP A 271 -3.81 -9.75 17.11
CA ASP A 271 -2.64 -10.61 17.01
C ASP A 271 -3.02 -12.10 17.08
N GLY A 272 -2.36 -12.92 16.27
CA GLY A 272 -2.57 -14.37 16.23
C GLY A 272 -3.88 -14.83 15.54
N VAL A 273 -4.69 -13.91 15.03
CA VAL A 273 -5.89 -14.22 14.26
C VAL A 273 -5.65 -14.01 12.77
N TRP A 274 -6.10 -14.96 11.96
CA TRP A 274 -6.02 -14.91 10.50
C TRP A 274 -7.39 -14.62 9.90
N LEU A 275 -7.44 -13.78 8.86
CA LEU A 275 -8.64 -13.54 8.06
C LEU A 275 -8.91 -14.69 7.10
N THR A 276 -7.85 -15.20 6.48
CA THR A 276 -7.90 -16.28 5.49
C THR A 276 -6.51 -16.82 5.20
N GLU A 277 -6.47 -18.00 4.60
CA GLU A 277 -5.28 -18.65 4.06
C GLU A 277 -5.51 -18.90 2.58
N LEU A 278 -4.46 -18.67 1.79
CA LEU A 278 -4.53 -18.74 0.33
C LEU A 278 -3.28 -19.44 -0.20
N GLU A 279 -3.49 -20.21 -1.26
CA GLU A 279 -2.41 -20.86 -2.00
C GLU A 279 -2.20 -20.14 -3.33
N LEU A 280 -0.96 -19.74 -3.60
CA LEU A 280 -0.61 -19.00 -4.81
C LEU A 280 0.38 -19.79 -5.67
N SER A 281 0.18 -19.78 -6.98
CA SER A 281 1.18 -20.21 -7.95
C SER A 281 1.09 -19.28 -9.15
N ASP A 282 2.23 -18.74 -9.60
CA ASP A 282 2.33 -17.73 -10.66
C ASP A 282 1.26 -16.63 -10.56
N ALA A 283 1.11 -16.05 -9.36
CA ALA A 283 0.06 -15.10 -9.04
C ALA A 283 0.56 -13.97 -8.17
N SER A 284 -0.27 -12.93 -8.04
CA SER A 284 -0.04 -11.83 -7.13
C SER A 284 -1.23 -11.63 -6.21
N LEU A 285 -0.96 -11.14 -5.01
CA LEU A 285 -1.94 -10.87 -3.98
C LEU A 285 -1.76 -9.45 -3.46
N SER A 286 -2.89 -8.77 -3.24
CA SER A 286 -2.91 -7.50 -2.53
C SER A 286 -3.89 -7.51 -1.37
N VAL A 287 -3.47 -6.87 -0.28
CA VAL A 287 -4.27 -6.61 0.91
C VAL A 287 -4.45 -5.10 1.05
N SER A 288 -5.70 -4.66 1.04
CA SER A 288 -6.06 -3.27 1.32
C SER A 288 -6.90 -3.23 2.59
N SER A 289 -6.57 -2.35 3.54
CA SER A 289 -7.26 -2.24 4.82
C SER A 289 -7.58 -0.78 5.13
N THR A 290 -8.74 -0.54 5.75
CA THR A 290 -9.12 0.76 6.32
C THR A 290 -8.63 0.94 7.76
N VAL A 291 -8.09 -0.11 8.37
CA VAL A 291 -7.55 -0.14 9.74
C VAL A 291 -6.13 -0.71 9.78
N GLY A 292 -5.48 -0.62 10.94
CA GLY A 292 -4.12 -1.09 11.19
C GLY A 292 -3.02 -0.09 10.80
N ALA A 293 -1.76 -0.47 11.03
CA ALA A 293 -0.60 0.40 10.90
C ALA A 293 -0.48 1.05 9.50
N GLY A 294 -0.81 0.31 8.44
CA GLY A 294 -0.81 0.81 7.07
C GLY A 294 -1.84 1.92 6.81
N ALA A 295 -3.02 1.82 7.43
CA ALA A 295 -4.10 2.81 7.30
C ALA A 295 -3.83 4.06 8.17
N ALA A 296 -3.17 3.90 9.32
CA ALA A 296 -2.83 4.97 10.25
C ALA A 296 -1.61 5.82 9.83
N LYS A 297 -0.97 5.54 8.69
CA LYS A 297 0.22 6.28 8.23
C LYS A 297 -0.10 7.78 8.05
N PRO A 298 0.68 8.69 8.65
CA PRO A 298 0.50 10.14 8.46
C PRO A 298 0.53 10.53 6.98
N GLY A 299 -0.39 11.41 6.57
CA GLY A 299 -0.48 11.88 5.20
C GLY A 299 -1.10 10.89 4.21
N ARG A 300 -1.64 9.75 4.66
CA ARG A 300 -2.45 8.87 3.81
C ARG A 300 -3.75 9.59 3.40
N ALA A 301 -4.02 9.63 2.11
CA ALA A 301 -5.27 10.19 1.60
C ALA A 301 -6.46 9.35 2.08
N ALA A 302 -7.59 10.03 2.33
CA ALA A 302 -8.84 9.36 2.64
C ALA A 302 -9.24 8.48 1.44
N MET A 303 -9.76 7.29 1.72
CA MET A 303 -10.29 6.42 0.69
C MET A 303 -11.68 6.94 0.31
N VAL A 304 -11.85 7.33 -0.95
CA VAL A 304 -13.07 7.95 -1.45
C VAL A 304 -13.67 7.06 -2.52
N ARG A 305 -14.97 6.81 -2.44
CA ARG A 305 -15.70 6.07 -3.45
C ARG A 305 -15.87 6.95 -4.70
N PRO A 306 -15.37 6.52 -5.88
CA PRO A 306 -15.42 7.35 -7.08
C PRO A 306 -16.82 7.70 -7.59
N THR A 307 -17.84 6.89 -7.27
CA THR A 307 -19.19 7.03 -7.81
C THR A 307 -19.99 8.17 -7.17
N ASP A 308 -19.81 8.40 -5.87
CA ASP A 308 -20.63 9.33 -5.07
C ASP A 308 -19.79 10.27 -4.18
N GLY A 309 -18.48 10.07 -4.11
CA GLY A 309 -17.58 10.86 -3.26
C GLY A 309 -17.61 10.51 -1.78
N ALA A 310 -18.32 9.44 -1.39
CA ALA A 310 -18.38 9.03 -0.01
C ALA A 310 -16.98 8.63 0.50
N ILE A 311 -16.60 9.16 1.67
CA ILE A 311 -15.40 8.71 2.37
C ILE A 311 -15.69 7.34 2.97
N VAL A 312 -14.87 6.35 2.64
CA VAL A 312 -14.97 5.00 3.17
C VAL A 312 -14.32 4.95 4.54
N THR A 313 -15.14 4.90 5.59
CA THR A 313 -14.69 4.89 6.99
C THR A 313 -14.90 3.55 7.69
N ARG A 314 -15.68 2.64 7.10
CA ARG A 314 -16.02 1.35 7.68
C ARG A 314 -14.76 0.48 7.88
N PRO A 315 -14.50 -0.03 9.09
CA PRO A 315 -13.45 -1.02 9.36
C PRO A 315 -13.58 -2.28 8.49
N ALA A 316 -12.60 -2.48 7.60
CA ALA A 316 -12.60 -3.58 6.66
C ALA A 316 -11.21 -3.90 6.12
N THR A 317 -11.03 -5.14 5.68
CA THR A 317 -9.87 -5.58 4.90
C THR A 317 -10.35 -6.30 3.65
N ALA A 318 -9.85 -5.88 2.49
CA ALA A 318 -10.05 -6.56 1.23
C ALA A 318 -8.78 -7.31 0.82
N VAL A 319 -8.96 -8.51 0.28
CA VAL A 319 -7.89 -9.34 -0.26
C VAL A 319 -8.26 -9.68 -1.70
N ALA A 320 -7.33 -9.43 -2.63
CA ALA A 320 -7.51 -9.78 -4.04
C ALA A 320 -6.30 -10.54 -4.56
N VAL A 321 -6.56 -11.64 -5.27
CA VAL A 321 -5.56 -12.43 -5.98
C VAL A 321 -5.80 -12.29 -7.49
N ALA A 322 -4.74 -11.97 -8.22
CA ALA A 322 -4.77 -11.76 -9.66
C ALA A 322 -3.52 -12.34 -10.33
N THR A 323 -3.46 -12.29 -11.66
CA THR A 323 -2.28 -12.72 -12.42
C THR A 323 -1.13 -11.71 -12.31
N THR A 324 -1.46 -10.44 -12.05
CA THR A 324 -0.49 -9.35 -11.88
C THR A 324 -0.74 -8.60 -10.58
N GLY A 325 0.33 -8.04 -10.00
CA GLY A 325 0.27 -7.22 -8.80
C GLY A 325 -0.55 -5.96 -9.04
N ALA A 326 -0.37 -5.30 -10.17
CA ALA A 326 -1.15 -4.13 -10.56
C ALA A 326 -2.67 -4.38 -10.53
N GLU A 327 -3.11 -5.53 -11.07
CA GLU A 327 -4.51 -5.92 -11.04
C GLU A 327 -4.97 -6.25 -9.61
N ALA A 328 -4.15 -6.97 -8.83
CA ALA A 328 -4.47 -7.30 -7.45
C ALA A 328 -4.70 -6.03 -6.60
N GLU A 329 -3.84 -5.01 -6.70
CA GLU A 329 -3.98 -3.76 -5.93
C GLU A 329 -5.22 -2.96 -6.35
N ALA A 330 -5.47 -2.89 -7.67
CA ALA A 330 -6.65 -2.22 -8.19
C ALA A 330 -7.94 -2.90 -7.69
N LEU A 331 -7.99 -4.23 -7.72
CA LEU A 331 -9.14 -5.01 -7.25
C LEU A 331 -9.32 -4.91 -5.73
N SER A 332 -8.26 -4.99 -4.92
CA SER A 332 -8.40 -4.87 -3.46
C SER A 332 -8.91 -3.49 -3.06
N THR A 333 -8.48 -2.43 -3.75
CA THR A 333 -9.00 -1.07 -3.55
C THR A 333 -10.47 -0.98 -3.98
N ALA A 334 -10.79 -1.49 -5.17
CA ALA A 334 -12.16 -1.49 -5.70
C ALA A 334 -13.14 -2.22 -4.77
N LEU A 335 -12.73 -3.35 -4.19
CA LEU A 335 -13.54 -4.12 -3.22
C LEU A 335 -13.87 -3.33 -1.95
N LEU A 336 -12.95 -2.49 -1.45
CA LEU A 336 -13.20 -1.66 -0.27
C LEU A 336 -14.19 -0.54 -0.54
N VAL A 337 -14.10 0.08 -1.72
CA VAL A 337 -14.91 1.25 -2.06
C VAL A 337 -16.24 0.90 -2.71
N ALA A 338 -16.43 -0.32 -3.22
CA ALA A 338 -17.65 -0.74 -3.89
C ALA A 338 -18.91 -0.55 -3.02
N ASP A 339 -20.02 -0.21 -3.67
CA ASP A 339 -21.35 -0.39 -3.10
C ASP A 339 -21.77 -1.87 -3.16
N ALA A 340 -22.91 -2.21 -2.55
CA ALA A 340 -23.33 -3.61 -2.47
C ALA A 340 -23.51 -4.29 -3.84
N PRO A 341 -24.18 -3.66 -4.84
CA PRO A 341 -24.28 -4.24 -6.18
C PRO A 341 -22.92 -4.43 -6.87
N ALA A 342 -22.02 -3.46 -6.81
CA ALA A 342 -20.72 -3.58 -7.45
C ALA A 342 -19.80 -4.58 -6.74
N LEU A 343 -19.86 -4.65 -5.41
CA LEU A 343 -19.16 -5.63 -4.61
C LEU A 343 -19.58 -7.06 -5.00
N ALA A 344 -20.89 -7.29 -5.15
CA ALA A 344 -21.43 -8.57 -5.59
C ALA A 344 -20.88 -8.97 -6.96
N ARG A 345 -20.84 -8.03 -7.93
CA ARG A 345 -20.27 -8.28 -9.26
C ARG A 345 -18.77 -8.61 -9.21
N LEU A 346 -17.99 -7.82 -8.46
CA LEU A 346 -16.55 -8.03 -8.33
C LEU A 346 -16.24 -9.40 -7.73
N ARG A 347 -16.95 -9.80 -6.66
CA ARG A 347 -16.78 -11.10 -6.01
C ARG A 347 -17.24 -12.26 -6.91
N ALA A 348 -18.38 -12.13 -7.57
CA ALA A 348 -18.92 -13.19 -8.44
C ALA A 348 -17.98 -13.55 -9.60
N ALA A 349 -17.19 -12.60 -10.09
CA ALA A 349 -16.24 -12.84 -11.17
C ALA A 349 -15.01 -13.66 -10.74
N ALA A 350 -14.68 -13.75 -9.44
CA ALA A 350 -13.64 -14.64 -8.92
C ALA A 350 -13.85 -14.89 -7.41
N PRO A 351 -14.83 -15.73 -7.02
CA PRO A 351 -15.27 -15.85 -5.62
C PRO A 351 -14.18 -16.36 -4.68
N ASP A 352 -13.27 -17.20 -5.18
CA ASP A 352 -12.16 -17.78 -4.42
C ASP A 352 -10.88 -16.93 -4.47
N ARG A 353 -10.95 -15.72 -5.05
CA ARG A 353 -9.80 -14.81 -5.18
C ARG A 353 -10.08 -13.39 -4.72
N ARG A 354 -11.33 -13.08 -4.35
CA ARG A 354 -11.77 -11.70 -4.05
C ARG A 354 -12.61 -11.69 -2.79
N PHE A 355 -12.02 -11.18 -1.72
CA PHE A 355 -12.57 -11.22 -0.38
C PHE A 355 -12.70 -9.81 0.20
N LEU A 356 -13.76 -9.61 0.98
CA LEU A 356 -13.96 -8.42 1.80
C LEU A 356 -14.39 -8.87 3.19
N PHE A 357 -13.54 -8.61 4.17
CA PHE A 357 -13.76 -8.90 5.58
C PHE A 357 -14.22 -7.61 6.27
N SER A 358 -15.39 -7.65 6.91
CA SER A 358 -15.87 -6.56 7.76
C SER A 358 -15.40 -6.79 9.19
N HIS A 359 -14.94 -5.72 9.86
CA HIS A 359 -14.51 -5.76 11.26
C HIS A 359 -15.58 -5.22 12.23
N ASP A 360 -16.76 -4.86 11.72
CA ASP A 360 -17.88 -4.28 12.51
C ASP A 360 -18.64 -5.31 13.36
N ALA A 361 -18.38 -6.60 13.17
CA ALA A 361 -18.94 -7.71 13.93
C ALA A 361 -17.80 -8.62 14.39
N PRO A 362 -17.92 -9.35 15.53
CA PRO A 362 -16.88 -10.27 15.96
C PRO A 362 -16.55 -11.20 14.81
N THR A 363 -15.33 -11.07 14.29
CA THR A 363 -14.78 -11.97 13.30
C THR A 363 -14.98 -13.38 13.83
N ARG A 364 -15.33 -14.31 12.95
CA ARG A 364 -15.37 -15.74 13.26
C ARG A 364 -13.93 -16.22 13.46
N ALA A 365 -13.30 -15.73 14.53
CA ALA A 365 -11.94 -16.03 14.95
C ALA A 365 -11.95 -17.38 15.68
N ASP A 366 -12.41 -18.41 14.99
CA ASP A 366 -12.35 -19.80 15.43
C ASP A 366 -11.70 -20.62 14.31
N ARG A 367 -10.46 -20.26 13.98
CA ARG A 367 -9.47 -21.22 13.46
C ARG A 367 -8.15 -20.92 14.15
N PRO A 368 -7.93 -21.42 15.38
CA PRO A 368 -6.57 -21.59 15.85
C PRO A 368 -5.78 -22.36 14.79
N MET A 369 -4.55 -21.92 14.55
CA MET A 369 -3.61 -22.52 13.61
C MET A 369 -3.49 -24.02 13.89
N GLU A 370 -4.02 -24.87 13.00
CA GLU A 370 -3.49 -26.23 12.87
C GLU A 370 -2.14 -26.06 12.19
N LEU A 371 -1.07 -26.11 13.00
CA LEU A 371 0.26 -26.35 12.48
C LEU A 371 0.18 -27.67 11.73
N THR A 372 0.09 -27.61 10.40
CA THR A 372 0.25 -28.80 9.57
C THR A 372 1.70 -29.24 9.75
N ALA A 373 1.84 -30.41 10.37
CA ALA A 373 3.10 -31.03 10.76
C ALA A 373 3.97 -31.43 9.57
#